data_AF-H9FLW7-F1
#
_entry.id   AF-H9FLW7-F1
#
_cell.length_a   1.000
_cell.length_b   1.000
_cell.length_c   1.000
_cell.angle_alpha   90.00
_cell.angle_beta   90.00
_cell.angle_gamma   90.00
#
_symmetry.space_group_name_H-M   'P 1'
#
loop_
_entity.id
_entity.type
_entity.pdbx_description
1 polymer ?
#
loop_
_entity_poly.entity_id
_entity_poly.type
_entity_poly.pdbx_seq_one_letter_code
_entity_poly.pdbx_strand_id
1 'polypeptide(L)' 'NLPWWRARDKNGQEGYIPSNYVTEAEDSIEMYEWYSKHMTRSQAEQLLKQEGKEGGFIVRDSSKAGKYTVSVFAKST' A
#
# COMPACT_ATOMS: atom_id res chain seq x y z
N ASN A 1 14.79 15.04 -4.73
CA ASN A 1 13.34 14.80 -4.91
C ASN A 1 12.56 16.06 -4.58
N LEU A 2 11.81 16.59 -5.56
CA LEU A 2 10.90 17.70 -5.33
C LEU A 2 9.57 17.16 -4.76
N PRO A 3 9.02 17.78 -3.71
CA PRO A 3 7.78 17.32 -3.06
C PRO A 3 6.52 17.52 -3.92
N TRP A 4 6.60 18.38 -4.94
CA TRP A 4 5.49 18.69 -5.84
C TRP A 4 5.91 18.53 -7.30
N TRP A 5 5.09 17.84 -8.09
CA TRP A 5 5.29 17.63 -9.52
C TRP A 5 4.22 18.36 -10.32
N ARG A 6 4.58 18.89 -11.50
CA ARG A 6 3.60 19.39 -12.46
C ARG A 6 3.03 18.21 -13.24
N ALA A 7 1.72 18.01 -13.18
CA ALA A 7 1.01 16.90 -13.80
C ALA A 7 -0.12 17.41 -14.71
N ARG A 8 -0.59 16.53 -15.59
CA ARG A 8 -1.73 16.75 -16.48
C ARG A 8 -2.75 15.62 -16.30
N ASP A 9 -4.03 15.96 -16.10
CA ASP A 9 -5.10 14.98 -15.98
C ASP A 9 -5.58 14.47 -17.35
N LYS A 10 -6.50 13.48 -17.35
CA LYS A 10 -7.08 12.90 -18.57
C LYS A 10 -7.91 13.88 -19.41
N ASN A 11 -8.34 15.00 -18.84
CA ASN A 11 -9.11 16.04 -19.52
C ASN A 11 -8.21 17.16 -20.07
N GLY A 12 -6.89 17.06 -19.87
CA GLY A 12 -5.91 18.05 -20.30
C GLY A 12 -5.66 19.18 -19.29
N GLN A 13 -6.25 19.13 -18.09
CA GLN A 13 -6.01 20.13 -17.04
C GLN A 13 -4.64 19.92 -16.40
N GLU A 14 -3.89 21.01 -16.22
CA GLU A 14 -2.56 20.99 -15.61
C GLU A 14 -2.54 21.61 -14.21
N GLY A 15 -1.71 21.07 -13.33
CA GLY A 15 -1.54 21.57 -11.96
C GLY A 15 -0.36 20.93 -11.24
N TYR A 16 -0.15 21.32 -9.98
CA TYR A 16 0.84 20.69 -9.11
C TYR A 16 0.18 19.65 -8.20
N ILE A 17 0.81 18.47 -8.08
CA ILE A 17 0.39 17.38 -7.21
C ILE A 17 1.49 16.98 -6.23
N PRO A 18 1.18 16.47 -5.03
CA PRO A 18 2.18 15.93 -4.12
C PRO A 18 2.77 14.65 -4.71
N SER A 19 4.11 14.58 -4.83
CA SER A 19 4.78 13.46 -5.49
C SER A 19 4.66 12.13 -4.75
N ASN A 20 4.32 12.14 -3.45
CA ASN A 20 4.13 10.94 -2.64
C ASN A 20 2.71 10.32 -2.75
N TYR A 21 1.81 10.91 -3.56
CA TYR A 21 0.46 10.39 -3.80
C TYR A 21 0.33 9.71 -5.17
N VAL A 22 1.42 9.62 -5.93
CA VAL A 22 1.43 9.04 -7.28
C VAL A 22 2.57 8.04 -7.42
N THR A 23 2.36 7.05 -8.28
CA THR A 23 3.37 6.09 -8.72
C THR A 23 3.30 5.99 -10.25
N GLU A 24 4.30 5.39 -10.87
CA GLU A 24 4.29 5.14 -12.31
C GLU A 24 3.11 4.23 -12.68
N ALA A 25 2.47 4.52 -13.81
CA ALA A 25 1.36 3.73 -14.35
C ALA A 25 1.89 2.43 -14.99
N GLU A 26 2.54 1.60 -14.19
CA GLU A 26 2.80 0.19 -14.50
C GLU A 26 1.82 -0.67 -13.70
N ASP A 27 1.60 -1.92 -14.13
CA ASP A 27 0.87 -2.96 -13.36
C ASP A 27 1.67 -3.35 -12.09
N SER A 28 2.08 -2.37 -11.30
CA SER A 28 2.85 -2.52 -10.09
C SER A 28 1.93 -2.89 -8.94
N ILE A 29 2.41 -3.75 -8.05
CA ILE A 29 1.67 -4.11 -6.83
C ILE A 29 1.38 -2.89 -5.93
N GLU A 30 2.16 -1.81 -6.10
CA GLU A 30 2.04 -0.54 -5.37
C GLU A 30 0.74 0.21 -5.66
N MET A 31 0.03 -0.11 -6.75
CA MET A 31 -1.26 0.52 -7.07
C MET A 31 -2.44 -0.03 -6.26
N TYR A 32 -2.29 -1.19 -5.61
CA TYR A 32 -3.38 -1.83 -4.89
C TYR A 32 -3.43 -1.37 -3.43
N GLU A 33 -4.61 -0.94 -2.97
CA GLU A 33 -4.84 -0.46 -1.59
C GLU A 33 -4.50 -1.49 -0.50
N TRP A 34 -4.56 -2.78 -0.85
CA TRP A 34 -4.24 -3.88 0.06
C TRP A 34 -2.74 -4.17 0.16
N TYR A 35 -1.88 -3.47 -0.58
CA TYR A 35 -0.42 -3.62 -0.51
C TYR A 35 0.24 -2.47 0.25
N SER A 36 1.17 -2.81 1.14
CA SER A 36 1.94 -1.85 1.90
C SER A 36 3.39 -2.30 2.04
N LYS A 37 4.24 -1.76 1.16
CA LYS A 37 5.67 -2.09 1.04
C LYS A 37 6.43 -2.01 2.36
N HIS A 38 6.27 -0.92 3.09
CA HIS A 38 7.07 -0.62 4.28
C HIS A 38 6.45 -1.13 5.59
N MET A 39 5.36 -1.90 5.52
CA MET A 39 4.70 -2.40 6.73
C MET A 39 5.49 -3.55 7.35
N THR A 40 5.79 -3.43 8.64
CA THR A 40 6.38 -4.53 9.41
C THR A 40 5.33 -5.55 9.82
N ARG A 41 5.79 -6.75 10.23
CA ARG A 41 4.88 -7.78 10.77
C ARG A 41 4.07 -7.28 11.97
N SER A 42 4.71 -6.59 12.91
CA SER A 42 4.03 -6.10 14.13
C SER A 42 3.01 -5.01 13.82
N GLN A 43 3.31 -4.10 12.90
CA GLN A 43 2.35 -3.10 12.43
C GLN A 43 1.13 -3.74 11.76
N ALA A 44 1.34 -4.73 10.89
CA ALA A 44 0.26 -5.46 10.24
C ALA A 44 -0.62 -6.19 11.28
N GLU A 45 -0.01 -6.89 12.25
CA GLU A 45 -0.74 -7.56 13.32
C GLU A 45 -1.57 -6.58 14.16
N GLN A 46 -1.03 -5.42 14.51
CA GLN A 46 -1.75 -4.40 15.27
C GLN A 46 -2.94 -3.84 14.48
N LEU A 47 -2.72 -3.46 13.22
CA LEU A 47 -3.75 -2.90 12.35
C LEU A 47 -4.90 -3.88 12.13
N LEU A 48 -4.57 -5.13 11.77
CA LEU A 48 -5.57 -6.18 11.51
C LEU A 48 -6.37 -6.54 12.76
N LYS A 49 -5.73 -6.57 13.93
CA LYS A 49 -6.42 -6.77 15.22
C LYS A 49 -7.35 -5.62 15.57
N GLN A 50 -6.92 -4.38 15.32
CA GLN A 50 -7.71 -3.18 15.56
C GLN A 50 -8.94 -3.14 14.66
N GLU A 51 -8.80 -3.53 13.39
CA GLU A 51 -9.91 -3.62 12.43
C GLU A 51 -10.90 -4.74 12.81
N GLY A 52 -10.41 -5.87 13.34
CA GLY A 52 -11.24 -6.94 13.89
C GLY A 52 -12.13 -7.68 12.87
N LYS A 53 -11.88 -7.44 11.57
CA LYS A 53 -12.64 -8.02 10.45
C LYS A 53 -12.11 -9.42 10.11
N GLU A 54 -12.94 -10.44 10.28
CA GLU A 54 -12.62 -11.82 9.90
C GLU A 54 -12.21 -11.90 8.42
N GLY A 55 -11.09 -12.56 8.14
CA GLY A 55 -10.53 -12.64 6.79
C GLY A 55 -9.94 -11.33 6.26
N GLY A 56 -9.90 -10.25 7.05
CA GLY A 56 -9.21 -9.02 6.72
C GLY A 56 -7.73 -9.31 6.47
N PHE A 57 -7.14 -8.71 5.43
CA PHE A 57 -5.78 -8.99 5.02
C PHE A 57 -5.01 -7.76 4.55
N ILE A 58 -3.69 -7.88 4.56
CA ILE A 58 -2.77 -6.92 3.95
C ILE A 58 -1.56 -7.67 3.37
N VAL A 59 -1.07 -7.23 2.22
CA VAL A 59 0.15 -7.74 1.60
C VAL A 59 1.28 -6.75 1.83
N ARG A 60 2.46 -7.25 2.17
CA ARG A 60 3.63 -6.43 2.51
C ARG A 60 4.91 -7.12 2.09
N ASP A 61 6.02 -6.38 2.07
CA ASP A 61 7.32 -6.98 1.83
C ASP A 61 7.66 -7.97 2.95
N SER A 62 8.24 -9.10 2.55
CA SER A 62 8.80 -10.06 3.49
C SER A 62 10.13 -9.52 4.02
N SER A 63 10.49 -9.90 5.24
CA SER A 63 11.86 -9.72 5.71
C SER A 63 12.88 -10.53 4.91
N LYS A 64 12.41 -11.48 4.07
CA LYS A 64 13.22 -12.19 3.09
C LYS A 64 13.20 -11.44 1.76
N ALA A 65 14.37 -11.03 1.28
CA ALA A 65 14.52 -10.31 0.03
C ALA A 65 13.83 -11.00 -1.15
N GLY A 66 13.14 -10.21 -1.98
CA GLY A 66 12.42 -10.69 -3.16
C GLY A 66 11.16 -11.51 -2.88
N LYS A 67 10.65 -11.51 -1.64
CA LYS A 67 9.41 -12.20 -1.27
C LYS A 67 8.39 -11.25 -0.66
N TYR A 68 7.14 -11.63 -0.79
CA TYR A 68 6.01 -10.95 -0.14
C TYR A 68 5.46 -11.78 1.02
N THR A 69 4.64 -11.17 1.85
CA THR A 69 3.91 -11.84 2.93
C THR A 69 2.48 -11.33 2.95
N VAL A 70 1.52 -12.26 2.99
CA VAL A 70 0.11 -11.96 3.26
C VAL A 70 -0.14 -12.15 4.74
N SER A 71 -0.57 -11.08 5.42
CA SER A 71 -1.02 -11.14 6.82
C SER A 71 -2.54 -11.15 6.83
N VAL A 72 -3.15 -12.12 7.50
CA VAL A 72 -4.61 -12.32 7.55
C VAL A 72 -5.07 -12.36 9.01
N PHE A 73 -6.18 -11.69 9.30
CA PHE A 73 -6.85 -11.77 10.59
C PHE A 73 -7.82 -12.95 10.61
N ALA A 74 -7.74 -13.76 11.67
CA ALA A 74 -8.66 -14.84 11.94
C ALA A 74 -9.06 -14.81 13.42
N LYS A 75 -10.36 -14.98 13.69
CA LYS A 75 -10.90 -15.15 15.04
C LYS A 75 -10.75 -16.60 15.45
N SER A 76 -10.14 -16.83 16.60
CA SER A 76 -10.19 -18.15 17.23
C SER A 76 -11.64 -18.47 17.56
N THR A 77 -12.14 -19.56 16.97
CA THR A 77 -13.48 -20.11 17.23
C THR A 77 -13.48 -20.93 18.50
#